data_AF-A0A431FWE8-F1
#
_entry.id   AF-A0A431FWE8-F1
#
_cell.length_a   1.000
_cell.length_b   1.000
_cell.length_c   1.000
_cell.angle_alpha   90.00
_cell.angle_beta   90.00
_cell.angle_gamma   90.00
#
_symmetry.space_group_name_H-M   'P 1'
#
loop_
_entity.id
_entity.type
_entity.pdbx_description
1 polymer ?
#
loop_
_entity_poly.entity_id
_entity_poly.type
_entity_poly.pdbx_seq_one_letter_code
_entity_poly.pdbx_strand_id
1 'polypeptide(L)' 'MCLSIPSEILEIDELNNALVQTLGVKRKVNLDLIDEPLKQGDYVL' A
#
# COMPACT_ATOMS: atom_id res chain seq x y z
N MET A 1 -18.78 -10.43 -4.97
CA MET A 1 -17.53 -10.44 -5.76
C MET A 1 -17.10 -8.99 -5.91
N CYS A 2 -16.03 -8.56 -5.23
CA CYS A 2 -15.52 -7.20 -5.32
C CYS A 2 -14.26 -7.20 -6.20
N LEU A 3 -14.06 -6.16 -7.01
CA LEU A 3 -12.80 -5.92 -7.70
C LEU A 3 -11.94 -5.02 -6.81
N SER A 4 -10.72 -5.47 -6.49
CA SER A 4 -9.76 -4.66 -5.74
C SER A 4 -9.39 -3.41 -6.54
N ILE A 5 -9.30 -2.28 -5.85
CA ILE A 5 -8.92 -0.99 -6.43
C ILE A 5 -7.45 -0.76 -6.08
N PRO A 6 -6.58 -0.48 -7.07
CA PRO A 6 -5.17 -0.18 -6.82
C PRO A 6 -5.02 0.95 -5.80
N SER A 7 -4.14 0.73 -4.82
CA SER A 7 -3.82 1.70 -3.78
C SER A 7 -2.37 2.14 -3.93
N GLU A 8 -2.14 3.45 -4.01
CA GLU A 8 -0.81 4.03 -4.18
C GLU A 8 -0.08 4.12 -2.83
N ILE A 9 1.19 3.71 -2.79
CA ILE A 9 2.04 3.85 -1.61
C ILE A 9 2.55 5.28 -1.50
N LEU A 10 2.07 6.01 -0.48
CA LEU A 10 2.49 7.36 -0.19
C LEU A 10 3.75 7.40 0.68
N GLU A 11 3.87 6.53 1.69
CA GLU A 11 4.99 6.49 2.63
C GLU A 11 5.16 5.05 3.16
N ILE A 12 6.38 4.67 3.54
CA ILE A 12 6.70 3.38 4.18
C ILE A 12 7.46 3.67 5.48
N ASP A 13 6.93 3.15 6.59
CA ASP A 13 7.50 3.25 7.94
C ASP A 13 8.60 2.18 8.16
N GLU A 14 9.42 2.39 9.21
CA GLU A 14 10.51 1.46 9.61
C GLU A 14 10.03 0.05 9.99
N LEU A 15 8.74 -0.10 10.33
CA LEU A 15 8.10 -1.37 10.67
C LEU A 15 7.40 -2.03 9.47
N ASN A 16 7.82 -1.74 8.23
CA ASN A 16 7.19 -2.27 7.00
C ASN A 16 5.69 -1.94 6.86
N ASN A 17 5.24 -0.86 7.50
CA ASN A 17 3.87 -0.38 7.35
C ASN A 17 3.84 0.72 6.28
N ALA A 18 2.96 0.59 5.31
CA ALA A 18 2.77 1.60 4.28
C ALA A 18 1.51 2.43 4.53
N LEU A 19 1.63 3.74 4.34
CA LEU A 19 0.48 4.62 4.16
C LEU A 19 0.07 4.55 2.68
N VAL A 20 -1.06 3.91 2.40
CA VAL A 20 -1.60 3.79 1.05
C VAL A 20 -2.81 4.69 0.84
N GLN A 21 -3.03 5.12 -0.40
CA GLN A 21 -4.20 5.90 -0.80
C GLN A 21 -5.01 5.18 -1.87
N THR A 22 -6.31 5.05 -1.62
CA THR A 22 -7.29 4.53 -2.58
C THR A 22 -8.35 5.59 -2.82
N LEU A 23 -8.40 6.16 -4.05
CA LEU A 23 -9.42 7.16 -4.44
C LEU A 23 -9.58 8.31 -3.42
N GLY A 24 -8.46 8.81 -2.87
CA GLY A 24 -8.45 9.91 -1.89
C GLY A 24 -8.45 9.47 -0.42
N VAL A 25 -8.86 8.23 -0.11
CA VAL A 25 -8.89 7.69 1.26
C VAL A 25 -7.52 7.11 1.64
N LYS A 26 -6.96 7.56 2.76
CA LYS A 26 -5.65 7.09 3.26
C LYS A 26 -5.82 5.99 4.31
N ARG A 27 -4.96 4.98 4.25
CA ARG A 27 -4.99 3.79 5.14
C ARG A 27 -3.56 3.38 5.48
N LYS A 28 -3.32 2.91 6.70
CA LYS A 28 -2.08 2.18 7.01
C LYS A 28 -2.30 0.69 6.83
N VAL A 29 -1.42 0.05 6.09
CA VAL A 29 -1.42 -1.39 5.81
C VAL A 29 -0.03 -1.96 6.04
N ASN A 30 0.05 -3.19 6.53
CA ASN A 30 1.32 -3.89 6.70
C ASN A 30 1.71 -4.57 5.37
N LEU A 31 2.95 -4.41 4.94
CA LEU A 31 3.51 -4.98 3.71
C LEU A 31 4.15 -6.37 3.89
N ASP A 32 4.18 -6.94 5.10
CA ASP A 32 4.84 -8.23 5.42
C ASP A 32 4.31 -9.43 4.62
N LEU A 33 3.15 -9.30 3.95
CA LEU A 33 2.55 -10.33 3.11
C LEU A 33 3.01 -10.26 1.63
N ILE A 34 3.83 -9.28 1.27
CA ILE A 34 4.32 -9.05 -0.08
C ILE A 34 5.82 -9.38 -0.12
N ASP A 35 6.20 -10.40 -0.87
CA ASP A 35 7.60 -10.86 -1.00
C ASP A 35 8.44 -9.99 -1.96
N GLU A 36 7.86 -8.95 -2.53
CA GLU A 36 8.53 -8.05 -3.48
C GLU A 36 8.94 -6.73 -2.80
N PRO A 37 10.12 -6.17 -3.13
CA PRO A 37 10.56 -4.90 -2.59
C PRO A 37 9.75 -3.74 -3.16
N LEU A 38 8.87 -3.17 -2.33
CA LEU A 38 8.02 -2.05 -2.67
C LEU A 38 8.71 -0.70 -2.43
N LYS A 39 8.31 0.30 -3.22
CA LYS A 39 8.78 1.69 -3.11
C LYS A 39 7.62 2.66 -3.05
N GLN A 40 7.92 3.87 -2.59
CA GLN A 40 6.99 4.99 -2.67
C GLN A 40 6.59 5.24 -4.13
N GLY A 41 5.29 5.38 -4.40
CA GLY A 41 4.71 5.53 -5.73
C GLY A 41 4.29 4.21 -6.40
N ASP A 42 4.60 3.05 -5.82
CA ASP A 42 4.09 1.77 -6.32
C ASP A 42 2.60 1.61 -5.97
N TYR A 43 1.92 0.76 -6.75
CA TYR A 43 0.50 0.47 -6.58
C TYR A 43 0.31 -0.99 -6.16
N VAL A 44 -0.43 -1.19 -5.07
CA VAL A 44 -0.70 -2.51 -4.47
C VAL A 44 -2.21 -2.79 -4.43
N LEU A 45 -2.57 -4.08 -4.37
CA LEU A 45 -3.95 -4.58 -4.35
C LEU A 45 -4.29 -5.31 -3.05
#